data_AF-A0A969LPT6-F1
#
_entry.id   AF-A0A969LPT6-F1
#
_cell.length_a   1.000
_cell.length_b   1.000
_cell.length_c   1.000
_cell.angle_alpha   90.00
_cell.angle_beta   90.00
_cell.angle_gamma   90.00
#
_symmetry.space_group_name_H-M   'P 1'
#
loop_
_entity.id
_entity.type
_entity.pdbx_description
1 polymer ?
#
loop_
_entity_poly.entity_id
_entity_poly.type
_entity_poly.pdbx_seq_one_letter_code
_entity_poly.pdbx_strand_id
1 'polypeptide(L)'
;DPHDRAADRPADMMLNGVEVPLRANIGIYTQPISFIGLPVVAVPIPLKPLPIGVQIIAAPWREDIALRIAHWLECERVAVSPRPTL
;
A
#
# COMPACT_ATOMS: atom_id res chain seq x y z
N ASP A 1 16.97 -25.60 20.21
CA ASP A 1 17.95 -24.59 20.62
C ASP A 1 17.20 -23.46 21.35
N PRO A 2 17.60 -23.03 22.57
CA PRO A 2 17.01 -21.86 23.22
C PRO A 2 17.18 -20.53 22.45
N HIS A 3 17.83 -20.53 21.28
CA HIS A 3 18.14 -19.34 20.48
C HIS A 3 17.02 -18.75 19.60
N ASP A 4 15.75 -19.19 19.65
CA ASP A 4 14.70 -18.58 18.81
C ASP A 4 13.43 -18.16 19.56
N ARG A 5 13.58 -17.25 20.53
CA ARG A 5 12.45 -16.50 21.12
C ARG A 5 12.27 -15.10 20.50
N ALA A 6 13.10 -14.75 19.52
CA ALA A 6 13.03 -13.47 18.83
C ALA A 6 12.08 -13.49 17.63
N ALA A 7 11.86 -14.65 17.00
CA ALA A 7 10.95 -14.79 15.86
C ALA A 7 9.45 -14.64 16.23
N ASP A 8 9.09 -14.71 17.51
CA ASP A 8 7.70 -14.57 17.99
C ASP A 8 7.36 -13.15 18.46
N ARG A 9 8.34 -12.22 18.47
CA ARG A 9 8.03 -10.81 18.71
C ARG A 9 7.40 -10.25 17.43
N PRO A 10 6.19 -9.66 17.49
CA PRO A 10 5.62 -9.00 16.32
C PRO A 10 6.62 -7.98 15.80
N ALA A 11 6.91 -8.01 14.50
CA ALA A 11 7.76 -7.00 13.89
C ALA A 11 7.15 -5.62 14.13
N ASP A 12 8.00 -4.63 14.44
CA ASP A 12 7.60 -3.25 14.66
C ASP A 12 8.04 -2.38 13.47
N MET A 13 7.37 -1.24 13.28
CA MET A 13 7.68 -0.26 12.24
C MET A 13 7.57 1.16 12.80
N MET A 14 8.40 2.07 12.31
CA MET A 14 8.26 3.50 12.59
C MET A 14 7.14 4.11 11.72
N LEU A 15 6.08 4.62 12.34
CA LEU A 15 5.01 5.36 11.67
C LEU A 15 4.88 6.75 12.31
N ASN A 16 5.13 7.80 11.52
CA ASN A 16 5.09 9.20 11.99
C ASN A 16 5.93 9.45 13.26
N GLY A 17 7.09 8.77 13.39
CA GLY A 17 7.98 8.88 14.54
C GLY A 17 7.58 8.03 15.76
N VAL A 18 6.53 7.22 15.66
CA VAL A 18 6.05 6.31 16.72
C VAL A 18 6.30 4.86 16.32
N GLU A 19 6.85 4.07 17.23
CA GLU A 19 7.05 2.63 17.00
C GLU A 19 5.70 1.92 17.18
N VAL A 20 5.25 1.22 16.13
CA VAL A 20 3.95 0.57 16.10
C VAL A 20 4.08 -0.89 15.67
N PRO A 21 3.21 -1.80 16.18
CA PRO A 21 3.18 -3.19 15.73
C PRO A 21 2.83 -3.27 14.24
N LEU A 22 3.72 -3.85 13.42
CA LEU A 22 3.59 -3.90 11.97
C LEU A 22 2.28 -4.56 11.53
N ARG A 23 1.98 -5.75 12.06
CA ARG A 23 0.82 -6.56 11.63
C ARG A 23 -0.51 -5.84 11.84
N ALA A 24 -0.64 -5.11 12.95
CA ALA A 24 -1.86 -4.38 13.26
C ALA A 24 -2.01 -3.11 12.42
N ASN A 25 -0.90 -2.48 12.03
CA ASN A 25 -0.91 -1.16 11.40
C ASN A 25 -0.78 -1.18 9.88
N ILE A 26 -0.29 -2.28 9.28
CA ILE A 26 -0.08 -2.36 7.82
C ILE A 26 -1.39 -2.20 7.02
N GLY A 27 -2.53 -2.56 7.59
CA GLY A 27 -3.86 -2.50 6.95
C GLY A 27 -4.71 -1.30 7.36
N ILE A 28 -4.21 -0.38 8.19
CA ILE A 28 -5.05 0.68 8.78
C ILE A 28 -5.71 1.57 7.72
N TYR A 29 -5.04 1.79 6.59
CA TYR A 29 -5.52 2.61 5.48
C TYR A 29 -6.28 1.84 4.39
N THR A 30 -6.47 0.53 4.55
CA THR A 30 -7.17 -0.33 3.57
C THR A 30 -8.42 -0.97 4.19
N GLN A 31 -8.37 -1.35 5.47
CA GLN A 31 -9.43 -2.09 6.15
C GLN A 31 -10.81 -1.39 6.11
N PRO A 32 -10.93 -0.08 6.45
CA PRO A 32 -12.24 0.57 6.44
C PRO A 32 -12.87 0.64 5.05
N ILE A 33 -12.04 0.83 4.01
CA ILE A 33 -12.49 0.98 2.62
C ILE A 33 -12.96 -0.36 2.05
N SER A 34 -12.18 -1.43 2.27
CA SER A 34 -12.57 -2.79 1.89
C SER A 34 -13.81 -3.25 2.63
N PHE A 35 -13.98 -2.86 3.91
CA PHE A 35 -15.15 -3.24 4.71
C PHE A 35 -16.47 -2.73 4.12
N ILE A 36 -16.47 -1.51 3.56
CA ILE A 36 -17.66 -0.92 2.92
C ILE A 36 -17.76 -1.24 1.42
N GLY A 37 -16.83 -2.02 0.87
CA GLY A 37 -16.87 -2.52 -0.51
C GLY A 37 -16.66 -1.46 -1.59
N LEU A 38 -15.94 -0.37 -1.30
CA LEU A 38 -15.63 0.62 -2.35
C LEU A 38 -14.59 0.08 -3.34
N PRO A 39 -14.70 0.39 -4.65
CA PRO A 39 -13.67 0.10 -5.63
C PRO A 39 -12.35 0.81 -5.29
N VAL A 40 -11.25 0.06 -5.32
CA VAL A 40 -9.90 0.59 -5.08
C VAL A 40 -8.92 0.09 -6.14
N VAL A 41 -8.10 0.99 -6.67
CA VAL A 41 -6.92 0.66 -7.48
C VAL A 41 -5.67 1.24 -6.81
N ALA A 42 -4.66 0.41 -6.57
CA ALA A 42 -3.37 0.86 -6.04
C ALA A 42 -2.39 1.11 -7.20
N VAL A 43 -1.94 2.35 -7.36
CA VAL A 43 -0.94 2.72 -8.36
C VAL A 43 0.46 2.90 -7.72
N PRO A 44 1.53 2.43 -8.37
CA PRO A 44 2.89 2.56 -7.82
C PRO A 44 3.45 3.95 -8.08
N ILE A 45 3.85 4.65 -7.02
CA ILE A 45 4.58 5.92 -7.15
C ILE A 45 6.06 5.67 -6.85
N PRO A 46 6.96 5.89 -7.82
CA PRO A 46 8.38 5.65 -7.63
C PRO A 46 8.95 6.67 -6.65
N LEU A 47 9.41 6.19 -5.50
CA LEU A 47 10.14 6.97 -4.50
C LEU A 47 11.43 6.25 -4.15
N LYS A 48 12.34 6.96 -3.48
CA LYS A 48 13.59 6.39 -2.96
C LYS A 48 13.57 6.43 -1.43
N PRO A 49 14.04 5.37 -0.74
CA PRO A 49 14.64 4.15 -1.31
C PRO A 49 13.61 3.13 -1.80
N LEU A 50 12.35 3.20 -1.35
CA LEU A 50 11.28 2.28 -1.71
C LEU A 50 10.09 3.04 -2.32
N PRO A 51 9.35 2.43 -3.27
CA PRO A 51 8.13 3.02 -3.80
C PRO A 51 7.00 3.00 -2.76
N ILE A 52 5.98 3.81 -3.01
CA ILE A 52 4.72 3.76 -2.25
C ILE A 52 3.57 3.38 -3.19
N GLY A 53 2.55 2.71 -2.65
CA GLY A 53 1.27 2.54 -3.32
C GLY A 53 0.35 3.71 -2.97
N VAL A 54 -0.24 4.35 -3.97
CA VAL A 54 -1.32 5.33 -3.77
C VAL A 54 -2.65 4.69 -4.16
N GLN A 55 -3.65 4.80 -3.28
CA GLN A 55 -4.98 4.25 -3.50
C GLN A 55 -5.87 5.28 -4.21
N ILE A 56 -6.44 4.88 -5.35
CA ILE A 56 -7.53 5.57 -6.02
C ILE A 56 -8.82 4.89 -5.59
N ILE A 57 -9.69 5.63 -4.90
CA ILE A 57 -10.95 5.12 -4.37
C ILE A 57 -12.09 5.77 -5.13
N ALA A 58 -13.00 4.97 -5.69
CA ALA A 58 -14.16 5.45 -6.41
C ALA A 58 -15.46 5.18 -5.63
N ALA A 59 -16.56 5.79 -6.07
CA ALA A 59 -17.90 5.48 -5.58
C ALA A 59 -18.26 4.00 -5.87
N PRO A 60 -19.25 3.41 -5.17
CA PRO A 60 -19.67 2.03 -5.41
C PRO A 60 -19.96 1.75 -6.89
N TRP A 61 -19.49 0.60 -7.38
CA TRP A 61 -19.69 0.11 -8.76
C TRP A 61 -19.03 0.94 -9.87
N ARG A 62 -18.05 1.79 -9.50
CA ARG A 62 -17.34 2.68 -10.43
C ARG A 62 -15.86 2.29 -10.62
N GLU A 63 -15.60 1.00 -10.80
CA GLU A 63 -14.29 0.47 -11.19
C GLU A 63 -13.78 1.14 -12.48
N ASP A 64 -14.70 1.50 -13.39
CA ASP A 64 -14.41 2.24 -14.62
C ASP A 64 -13.69 3.57 -14.35
N ILE A 65 -14.11 4.32 -13.32
CA ILE A 65 -13.46 5.57 -12.94
C ILE A 65 -12.08 5.29 -12.35
N ALA A 66 -11.98 4.36 -11.41
CA ALA A 66 -10.71 4.07 -10.73
C ALA A 66 -9.64 3.60 -11.73
N LEU A 67 -10.01 2.68 -12.64
CA LEU A 67 -9.12 2.18 -13.68
C LEU A 67 -8.78 3.24 -14.73
N ARG A 68 -9.74 4.11 -15.11
CA ARG A 68 -9.46 5.20 -16.05
C ARG A 68 -8.43 6.19 -15.49
N ILE A 69 -8.51 6.53 -14.20
CA ILE A 69 -7.51 7.40 -13.56
C ILE A 69 -6.16 6.67 -13.47
N ALA A 70 -6.15 5.39 -13.09
CA ALA A 70 -4.92 4.61 -13.03
C ALA A 70 -4.22 4.53 -14.38
N HIS A 71 -4.98 4.28 -15.45
CA HIS A 71 -4.46 4.24 -16.81
C HIS A 71 -3.93 5.61 -17.27
N TRP A 72 -4.63 6.70 -16.94
CA TRP A 72 -4.12 8.04 -17.21
C TRP A 72 -2.77 8.29 -16.51
N LEU A 73 -2.64 7.93 -15.23
CA LEU A 73 -1.38 8.06 -14.49
C LEU A 73 -0.25 7.20 -15.05
N GLU A 74 -0.56 6.02 -15.57
CA GLU A 74 0.39 5.15 -16.28
C GLU A 74 0.87 5.79 -17.58
N CYS A 75 -0.05 6.30 -18.42
CA CYS A 75 0.28 6.98 -19.68
C CYS A 75 1.15 8.22 -19.48
N GLU A 76 0.84 9.02 -18.45
CA GLU A 76 1.61 10.22 -18.08
C GLU A 76 2.94 9.87 -17.38
N ARG A 77 3.22 8.59 -17.15
CA ARG A 77 4.41 8.09 -16.44
C ARG A 77 4.58 8.67 -15.04
N VAL A 78 3.47 9.02 -14.40
CA VAL A 78 3.41 9.37 -12.97
C VAL A 78 3.45 8.09 -12.13
N ALA A 79 2.64 7.10 -12.53
CA ALA A 79 2.63 5.79 -11.91
C ALA A 79 3.56 4.84 -12.68
N VAL A 80 4.70 4.50 -12.09
CA VAL A 80 5.73 3.68 -12.72
C VAL A 80 6.27 2.66 -11.72
N SER A 81 6.46 1.44 -12.18
CA SER A 81 7.12 0.36 -11.43
C SER A 81 8.46 0.02 -12.09
N PRO A 82 9.57 0.69 -11.68
CA PRO A 82 10.91 0.31 -12.13
C PRO A 82 11.22 -1.12 -11.68
N ARG A 83 12.01 -1.85 -12.47
CA ARG A 83 12.54 -3.14 -12.02
C ARG A 83 13.37 -2.94 -10.75
N PRO A 84 13.14 -3.71 -9.68
CA PRO A 84 14.04 -3.73 -8.54
C PRO A 84 15.46 -4.09 -8.97
N THR A 85 16.45 -3.41 -8.41
CA THR A 85 17.85 -3.83 -8.47
C THR A 85 17.99 -5.07 -7.60
N LEU A 86 18.15 -6.24 -8.22
CA LEU A 86 18.54 -7.48 -7.56
C LEU A 86 20.02 -7.45 -7.16
#